data_AF-A0A450ZSG9-F1
#
_entry.id   AF-A0A450ZSG9-F1
#
_cell.length_a   1.000
_cell.length_b   1.000
_cell.length_c   1.000
_cell.angle_alpha   90.00
_cell.angle_beta   90.00
_cell.angle_gamma   90.00
#
_symmetry.space_group_name_H-M   'P 1'
#
loop_
_entity.id
_entity.type
_entity.pdbx_description
1 polymer ?
#
loop_
_entity_poly.entity_id
_entity_poly.type
_entity_poly.pdbx_seq_one_letter_code
_entity_poly.pdbx_strand_id
1 'polypeptide(L)' 'MQTVRISDDVAFLLRELTKREHTSSENLVAQLVKSYRSEIAKRDELK' A
#
# COMPACT_ATOMS: atom_id res chain seq x y z
N MET A 1 3.36 10.52 -13.76
CA MET A 1 3.67 9.75 -12.54
C MET A 1 3.47 10.68 -11.35
N GLN A 2 2.59 10.33 -10.42
CA GLN A 2 2.40 11.11 -9.20
C GLN A 2 3.53 10.77 -8.21
N THR A 3 4.25 11.77 -7.73
CA THR A 3 5.35 11.57 -6.78
C THR A 3 4.83 11.75 -5.36
N VAL A 4 5.08 10.77 -4.50
CA VAL A 4 4.68 10.81 -3.08
C VAL A 4 5.94 10.78 -2.23
N ARG A 5 6.03 11.69 -1.26
CA ARG A 5 7.10 11.66 -0.24
C ARG A 5 6.64 10.80 0.91
N ILE A 6 7.48 9.84 1.29
CA ILE A 6 7.29 8.95 2.44
C ILE A 6 8.50 9.09 3.36
N SER A 7 8.36 8.71 4.63
CA SER A 7 9.50 8.66 5.54
C SER A 7 10.45 7.54 5.16
N ASP A 8 11.71 7.66 5.60
CA ASP A 8 12.75 6.67 5.33
C ASP A 8 12.40 5.29 5.87
N ASP A 9 11.77 5.22 7.05
CA ASP A 9 11.29 3.96 7.64
C ASP A 9 10.27 3.26 6.74
N VAL A 10 9.31 4.01 6.18
CA VAL A 10 8.29 3.47 5.29
C VAL A 10 8.92 3.04 3.95
N ALA A 11 9.89 3.81 3.44
CA ALA A 11 10.64 3.44 2.24
C ALA A 11 11.44 2.14 2.43
N PHE A 12 12.07 1.97 3.59
CA PHE A 12 12.79 0.76 3.97
C PHE A 12 11.86 -0.45 3.98
N LEU A 13 10.74 -0.37 4.70
CA LEU A 13 9.77 -1.46 4.79
C LEU A 13 9.17 -1.81 3.42
N LEU A 14 8.83 -0.81 2.62
CA LEU A 14 8.30 -1.01 1.27
C LEU A 14 9.30 -1.76 0.40
N ARG A 15 10.59 -1.41 0.46
CA ARG A 15 11.64 -2.09 -0.29
C ARG A 15 11.79 -3.55 0.11
N GLU A 16 11.83 -3.85 1.42
CA GLU A 16 11.99 -5.23 1.89
C GLU A 16 10.78 -6.11 1.53
N LEU A 17 9.57 -5.56 1.61
CA LEU A 17 8.35 -6.24 1.16
C LEU A 17 8.35 -6.48 -0.35
N THR A 18 8.74 -5.48 -1.13
CA THR A 18 8.85 -5.57 -2.60
C THR A 18 9.77 -6.72 -3.02
N LYS A 19 10.91 -6.89 -2.32
CA LYS A 19 11.83 -8.03 -2.56
C LYS A 19 11.21 -9.37 -2.20
N ARG A 20 10.57 -9.47 -1.04
CA ARG A 20 9.99 -10.71 -0.52
C ARG A 20 8.88 -11.23 -1.42
N GLU A 21 8.04 -10.32 -1.91
CA GLU A 21 6.86 -10.65 -2.72
C GLU A 21 7.15 -10.69 -4.22
N HIS A 22 8.42 -10.49 -4.63
CA HIS A 22 8.84 -10.47 -6.05
C HIS A 22 7.95 -9.62 -6.96
N THR A 23 7.53 -8.46 -6.47
CA THR A 23 6.63 -7.54 -7.18
C THR A 23 7.22 -6.13 -7.21
N SER A 24 6.59 -5.17 -7.89
CA SER A 24 7.01 -3.76 -7.83
C SER A 24 6.37 -3.05 -6.64
N SER A 25 7.04 -2.01 -6.14
CA SER A 25 6.50 -1.19 -5.04
C SER A 25 5.17 -0.53 -5.44
N GLU A 26 5.02 -0.16 -6.72
CA GLU A 26 3.78 0.41 -7.27
C GLU A 26 2.63 -0.61 -7.20
N ASN A 27 2.87 -1.86 -7.61
CA ASN A 27 1.87 -2.92 -7.53
C ASN A 27 1.50 -3.24 -6.09
N LEU A 28 2.50 -3.30 -5.19
CA LEU A 28 2.27 -3.56 -3.77
C LEU A 28 1.41 -2.45 -3.13
N VAL A 29 1.73 -1.17 -3.41
CA VAL A 29 0.94 -0.03 -2.94
C VAL A 29 -0.47 -0.05 -3.52
N ALA A 30 -0.64 -0.36 -4.81
CA ALA A 30 -1.96 -0.44 -5.43
C ALA A 30 -2.84 -1.51 -4.77
N GLN A 31 -2.29 -2.69 -4.47
CA GLN A 31 -2.99 -3.73 -3.74
C GLN A 31 -3.35 -3.30 -2.32
N LEU A 32 -2.42 -2.64 -1.61
CA LEU A 32 -2.66 -2.16 -0.25
C LEU A 32 -3.80 -1.13 -0.21
N VAL A 33 -3.77 -0.16 -1.13
CA VAL A 33 -4.82 0.87 -1.25
C VAL A 33 -6.16 0.23 -1.58
N LYS A 34 -6.19 -0.75 -2.48
CA LYS A 34 -7.43 -1.48 -2.83
C LYS A 34 -8.01 -2.19 -1.61
N SER A 35 -7.20 -2.95 -0.88
CA SER A 35 -7.63 -3.67 0.32
C SER A 35 -8.14 -2.70 1.39
N TYR A 36 -7.40 -1.61 1.65
CA TYR A 36 -7.80 -0.59 2.62
C TYR A 36 -9.13 0.07 2.27
N ARG A 37 -9.34 0.44 1.00
CA ARG A 37 -10.61 1.00 0.53
C ARG A 37 -11.78 0.04 0.72
N SER A 38 -11.57 -1.25 0.45
CA SER A 38 -12.61 -2.26 0.67
C SER A 38 -12.97 -2.38 2.16
N GLU A 39 -11.98 -2.35 3.04
CA GLU A 39 -12.22 -2.43 4.49
C GLU A 39 -12.90 -1.17 5.05
N ILE A 40 -12.58 0.02 4.52
CA ILE A 40 -13.31 1.24 4.89
C ILE A 40 -14.76 1.18 4.41
N ALA A 41 -14.99 0.79 3.14
CA ALA A 41 -16.35 0.71 2.60
C ALA A 41 -17.24 -0.21 3.44
N LYS A 42 -16.71 -1.38 3.85
CA LYS A 42 -17.43 -2.30 4.75
C LYS A 42 -17.75 -1.68 6.12
N ARG A 43 -16.86 -0.85 6.67
CA ARG A 43 -17.10 -0.15 7.95
C ARG A 43 -18.16 0.93 7.82
N ASP A 44 -18.21 1.62 6.69
CA ASP A 44 -19.20 2.67 6.44
C ASP A 44 -20.59 2.09 6.15
N GLU A 45 -20.68 0.89 5.56
CA GLU A 45 -21.95 0.15 5.40
C GLU A 45 -22.55 -0.38 6.72
N LEU A 46 -21.75 -0.45 7.78
CA LEU A 46 -22.16 -0.90 9.12
C LEU A 46 -22.54 0.25 10.06
N LYS A 47 -22.51 1.51 9.60
CA LYS A 47 -22.93 2.71 10.33
C LYS A 47 -24.31 3.18 9.90
#